data_AF-A0A1I2FGS0-F1
#
_entry.id   AF-A0A1I2FGS0-F1
#
_cell.length_a   1.000
_cell.length_b   1.000
_cell.length_c   1.000
_cell.angle_alpha   90.00
_cell.angle_beta   90.00
_cell.angle_gamma   90.00
#
_symmetry.space_group_name_H-M   'P 1'
#
loop_
_entity.id
_entity.type
_entity.pdbx_description
1 polymer ?
#
loop_
_entity_poly.entity_id
_entity_poly.type
_entity_poly.pdbx_seq_one_letter_code
_entity_poly.pdbx_strand_id
1 'polypeptide(L)'
;MRLRLVWIVMPLIGLGLAIFFAGGLPSTADGSTTEGAGPRADGESRADNGTMTEAGEASTTVLNRRLAGFTEGLVELLSQVPQPPSHEQAQAAAQVIALFNEFDLDAAAGLFEKPSIGHEEWVQWLRARVGECGAGEPMLVKDEAVRYRYECEHGQLEAQFSLSPETGKIPGLLMAARGVELAEPVREAAETVMRLYDQWDPALFRRSFSEKFEEEKIRRFLLDVRSKHGDCSLGEPDLVSVRGAFIHLQCERSVRLMKIELMQEDDRIKILSIRDPRPN
;
A
#
# COMPACT_ATOMS: atom_id res chain seq x y z
N MET A 1 -49.60 -31.92 -26.18
CA MET A 1 -48.81 -31.02 -25.32
C MET A 1 -47.37 -31.01 -25.82
N ARG A 2 -46.90 -29.89 -26.38
CA ARG A 2 -45.49 -29.70 -26.78
C ARG A 2 -44.91 -28.62 -25.87
N LEU A 3 -43.99 -29.01 -24.98
CA LEU A 3 -43.19 -28.06 -24.20
C LEU A 3 -42.12 -27.44 -25.12
N ARG A 4 -42.10 -26.12 -25.22
CA ARG A 4 -40.99 -25.35 -25.80
C ARG A 4 -40.03 -24.99 -24.68
N LEU A 5 -38.82 -25.57 -24.70
CA LEU A 5 -37.68 -25.05 -23.93
C LEU A 5 -37.25 -23.72 -24.54
N VAL A 6 -37.25 -22.67 -23.74
CA VAL A 6 -36.64 -21.37 -24.07
C VAL A 6 -35.25 -21.36 -23.45
N TRP A 7 -34.22 -21.37 -24.28
CA TRP A 7 -32.84 -21.14 -23.87
C TRP A 7 -32.59 -19.63 -23.84
N ILE A 8 -32.32 -19.09 -22.65
CA ILE A 8 -31.86 -17.71 -22.49
C ILE A 8 -30.34 -17.72 -22.58
N VAL A 9 -29.80 -17.12 -23.64
CA VAL A 9 -28.37 -16.87 -23.81
C VAL A 9 -28.07 -15.51 -23.18
N MET A 10 -27.42 -15.50 -22.01
CA MET A 10 -26.86 -14.28 -21.42
C MET A 10 -25.48 -14.00 -22.03
N PRO A 11 -25.21 -12.79 -22.56
CA PRO A 11 -23.88 -12.43 -23.02
C PRO A 11 -22.99 -12.05 -21.83
N LEU A 12 -21.86 -12.76 -21.69
CA LEU A 12 -20.71 -12.33 -20.91
C LEU A 12 -20.09 -11.09 -21.56
N ILE A 13 -20.36 -9.91 -21.00
CA ILE A 13 -19.62 -8.68 -21.32
C ILE A 13 -18.56 -8.52 -20.22
N GLY A 14 -17.36 -9.02 -20.50
CA GLY A 14 -16.17 -8.72 -19.71
C GLY A 14 -15.65 -7.33 -20.10
N LEU A 15 -15.90 -6.34 -19.24
CA LEU A 15 -15.23 -5.04 -19.30
C LEU A 15 -14.33 -4.93 -18.07
N GLY A 16 -13.06 -5.30 -18.25
CA GLY A 16 -12.01 -5.04 -17.27
C GLY A 16 -11.74 -3.54 -17.20
N LEU A 17 -12.15 -2.91 -16.09
CA LEU A 17 -11.73 -1.56 -15.75
C LEU A 17 -10.68 -1.66 -14.63
N ALA A 18 -9.41 -1.56 -15.01
CA ALA A 18 -8.32 -1.39 -14.07
C ALA A 18 -8.37 0.06 -13.54
N ILE A 19 -8.83 0.24 -12.30
CA ILE A 19 -8.65 1.50 -11.58
C ILE A 19 -7.19 1.54 -11.11
N PHE A 20 -6.38 2.33 -11.82
CA PHE A 20 -5.02 2.70 -11.42
C PHE A 20 -5.08 3.69 -10.25
N PHE A 21 -4.68 3.25 -9.05
CA PHE A 21 -4.19 4.18 -8.03
C PHE A 21 -2.70 4.41 -8.26
N ALA A 22 -2.39 5.38 -9.11
CA ALA A 22 -1.06 5.96 -9.26
C ALA A 22 -0.83 6.96 -8.12
N GLY A 23 -0.51 6.46 -6.93
CA GLY A 23 0.27 7.23 -5.97
C GLY A 23 1.73 7.23 -6.44
N GLY A 24 2.08 8.23 -7.25
CA GLY A 24 3.39 8.37 -7.87
C GLY A 24 4.53 8.45 -6.86
N LEU A 25 5.54 7.60 -7.05
CA LEU A 25 6.89 7.82 -6.56
C LEU A 25 7.73 8.39 -7.72
N PRO A 26 8.52 9.46 -7.52
CA PRO A 26 9.43 9.94 -8.54
C PRO A 26 10.57 8.92 -8.73
N SER A 27 10.63 8.33 -9.93
CA SER A 27 11.75 7.51 -10.38
C SER A 27 12.82 8.43 -10.97
N THR A 28 13.74 8.92 -10.15
CA THR A 28 15.01 9.47 -10.65
C THR A 28 16.00 8.33 -10.83
N ALA A 29 16.07 7.81 -12.06
CA ALA A 29 17.15 6.93 -12.51
C ALA A 29 17.82 7.61 -13.70
N ASP A 30 18.65 8.62 -13.42
CA ASP A 30 19.65 9.10 -14.35
C ASP A 30 20.78 8.05 -14.41
N GLY A 31 20.75 7.23 -15.44
CA GLY A 31 21.84 6.34 -15.82
C GLY A 31 22.41 6.80 -17.16
N SER A 32 23.29 7.80 -17.13
CA SER A 32 24.04 8.26 -18.29
C SER A 32 24.98 7.15 -18.79
N THR A 33 24.74 6.66 -19.99
CA THR A 33 25.70 5.88 -20.77
C THR A 33 26.71 6.82 -21.40
N THR A 34 27.95 6.81 -20.92
CA THR A 34 29.10 7.36 -21.65
C THR A 34 29.92 6.21 -22.23
N GLU A 35 29.75 5.99 -23.53
CA GLU A 35 30.76 5.35 -24.38
C GLU A 35 32.00 6.25 -24.44
N GLY A 36 33.17 5.66 -24.21
CA GLY A 36 34.46 6.33 -24.36
C GLY A 36 35.56 5.30 -24.59
N ALA A 37 36.01 5.21 -25.84
CA ALA A 37 37.09 4.32 -26.28
C ALA A 37 38.48 5.00 -26.18
N GLY A 38 39.40 4.34 -25.47
CA GLY A 38 40.88 4.37 -25.60
C GLY A 38 41.64 5.67 -25.22
N PRO A 39 43.01 5.67 -25.17
CA PRO A 39 44.01 4.58 -25.20
C PRO A 39 45.09 4.66 -24.06
N ARG A 40 46.08 3.74 -24.15
CA ARG A 40 47.34 3.62 -23.37
C ARG A 40 48.11 4.94 -23.11
N ALA A 41 48.80 5.03 -21.96
CA ALA A 41 50.25 5.26 -21.86
C ALA A 41 50.76 5.27 -20.40
N ASP A 42 51.80 4.47 -20.19
CA ASP A 42 52.99 4.58 -19.33
C ASP A 42 53.19 5.83 -18.46
N GLY A 43 53.72 5.58 -17.25
CA GLY A 43 54.97 6.21 -16.85
C GLY A 43 54.93 7.44 -15.92
N GLU A 44 55.74 7.32 -14.86
CA GLU A 44 56.52 8.39 -14.24
C GLU A 44 56.05 8.96 -12.88
N SER A 45 56.73 8.43 -11.88
CA SER A 45 56.99 8.98 -10.55
C SER A 45 57.46 10.44 -10.57
N ARG A 46 56.80 11.31 -9.82
CA ARG A 46 57.45 12.48 -9.21
C ARG A 46 56.79 12.86 -7.89
N ALA A 47 57.57 12.76 -6.83
CA ALA A 47 57.28 13.34 -5.54
C ALA A 47 57.27 14.87 -5.65
N ASP A 48 56.31 15.52 -5.01
CA ASP A 48 56.49 16.89 -4.55
C ASP A 48 55.92 17.07 -3.15
N ASN A 49 56.83 17.51 -2.27
CA ASN A 49 56.55 18.05 -0.95
C ASN A 49 55.92 19.43 -1.11
N GLY A 50 54.90 19.74 -0.31
CA GLY A 50 54.42 21.11 -0.30
C GLY A 50 53.27 21.38 0.65
N THR A 51 53.63 21.91 1.82
CA THR A 51 52.89 22.95 2.55
C THR A 51 51.65 22.54 3.35
N MET A 52 51.88 22.30 4.65
CA MET A 52 50.91 22.62 5.70
C MET A 52 50.83 24.15 5.85
N THR A 53 49.66 24.71 5.60
CA THR A 53 49.30 26.06 6.06
C THR A 53 47.82 26.11 6.42
N GLU A 54 47.54 26.72 7.57
CA GLU A 54 46.26 27.27 8.02
C GLU A 54 45.14 26.29 8.38
N ALA A 55 45.29 25.70 9.58
CA ALA A 55 44.17 25.41 10.45
C ALA A 55 43.71 26.70 11.16
N GLY A 56 42.40 26.97 11.13
CA GLY A 56 41.72 27.80 12.12
C GLY A 56 41.03 29.03 11.54
N GLU A 57 39.79 28.88 11.07
CA GLU A 57 38.69 29.87 11.20
C GLU A 57 37.43 29.52 10.37
N ALA A 58 37.45 28.49 9.51
CA ALA A 58 36.31 28.14 8.66
C ALA A 58 35.30 27.12 9.26
N SER A 59 35.43 26.72 10.54
CA SER A 59 34.67 25.58 11.10
C SER A 59 33.34 25.96 11.77
N THR A 60 33.17 27.19 12.24
CA THR A 60 31.94 27.62 12.95
C THR A 60 30.79 28.01 12.01
N THR A 61 31.11 28.50 10.80
CA THR A 61 30.09 28.96 9.83
C THR A 61 29.34 27.79 9.17
N VAL A 62 30.00 26.64 8.99
CA VAL A 62 29.39 25.43 8.38
C VAL A 62 28.47 24.70 9.37
N LEU A 63 28.81 24.71 10.66
CA LEU A 63 27.96 24.10 11.70
C LEU A 63 26.68 24.90 11.94
N ASN A 64 26.75 26.23 11.97
CA ASN A 64 25.56 27.08 12.14
C ASN A 64 24.58 27.02 10.96
N ARG A 65 25.07 26.82 9.73
CA ARG A 65 24.21 26.68 8.54
C ARG A 65 23.46 25.34 8.50
N ARG A 66 24.03 24.27 9.09
CA ARG A 66 23.36 22.96 9.19
C ARG A 66 22.26 22.92 10.26
N LEU A 67 22.40 23.70 11.34
CA LEU A 67 21.38 23.76 12.39
C LEU A 67 20.14 24.58 11.96
N ALA A 68 20.32 25.64 11.18
CA ALA A 68 19.20 26.44 10.67
C ALA A 68 18.30 25.68 9.67
N GLY A 69 18.87 24.85 8.80
CA GLY A 69 18.09 24.03 7.87
C GLY A 69 17.32 22.88 8.53
N PHE A 70 17.78 22.41 9.70
CA PHE A 70 17.09 21.37 10.48
C PHE A 70 15.82 21.91 11.15
N THR A 71 15.82 23.17 11.59
CA THR A 71 14.65 23.79 12.23
C THR A 71 13.55 24.16 11.24
N GLU A 72 13.87 24.56 10.00
CA GLU A 72 12.85 24.85 8.97
C GLU A 72 12.11 23.56 8.53
N GLY A 73 12.84 22.45 8.34
CA GLY A 73 12.22 21.16 8.00
C GLY A 73 11.37 20.56 9.14
N LEU A 74 11.76 20.78 10.40
CA LEU A 74 10.98 20.36 11.57
C LEU A 74 9.71 21.16 11.74
N VAL A 75 9.74 22.47 11.48
CA VAL A 75 8.53 23.31 11.49
C VAL A 75 7.57 22.86 10.40
N GLU A 76 8.05 22.52 9.19
CA GLU A 76 7.17 22.04 8.11
C GLU A 76 6.57 20.65 8.39
N LEU A 77 7.33 19.74 9.03
CA LEU A 77 6.82 18.45 9.50
C LEU A 77 5.83 18.57 10.67
N LEU A 78 6.05 19.54 11.58
CA LEU A 78 5.16 19.82 12.71
C LEU A 78 3.96 20.71 12.33
N SER A 79 3.98 21.33 11.14
CA SER A 79 2.92 22.24 10.65
C SER A 79 1.88 21.56 9.76
N GLN A 80 1.98 20.25 9.53
CA GLN A 80 0.86 19.50 8.95
C GLN A 80 -0.21 19.26 10.03
N VAL A 81 -0.83 20.35 10.48
CA VAL A 81 -2.03 20.32 11.30
C VAL A 81 -3.03 19.44 10.53
N PRO A 82 -3.54 18.35 11.13
CA PRO A 82 -4.57 17.53 10.50
C PRO A 82 -5.70 18.43 10.03
N GLN A 83 -5.93 18.48 8.72
CA GLN A 83 -7.03 19.26 8.20
C GLN A 83 -8.33 18.61 8.66
N PRO A 84 -9.30 19.38 9.18
CA PRO A 84 -10.63 18.82 9.44
C PRO A 84 -11.27 18.40 8.10
N PRO A 85 -12.05 17.32 8.08
CA PRO A 85 -12.78 16.93 6.88
C PRO A 85 -13.81 17.99 6.51
N SER A 86 -14.11 18.13 5.22
CA SER A 86 -15.23 18.97 4.78
C SER A 86 -16.57 18.45 5.31
N HIS A 87 -17.61 19.28 5.26
CA HIS A 87 -18.96 18.85 5.65
C HIS A 87 -19.44 17.65 4.81
N GLU A 88 -19.18 17.68 3.50
CA GLU A 88 -19.51 16.62 2.56
C GLU A 88 -18.74 15.33 2.87
N GLN A 89 -17.44 15.43 3.20
CA GLN A 89 -16.62 14.28 3.58
C GLN A 89 -17.12 13.65 4.89
N ALA A 90 -17.48 14.46 5.89
CA ALA A 90 -18.04 13.98 7.14
C ALA A 90 -19.40 13.30 6.95
N GLN A 91 -20.26 13.87 6.10
CA GLN A 91 -21.55 13.29 5.74
C GLN A 91 -21.39 11.95 5.01
N ALA A 92 -20.49 11.89 4.03
CA ALA A 92 -20.19 10.65 3.31
C ALA A 92 -19.63 9.56 4.25
N ALA A 93 -18.76 9.92 5.20
CA ALA A 93 -18.23 8.99 6.18
C ALA A 93 -19.31 8.40 7.10
N ALA A 94 -20.31 9.21 7.49
CA ALA A 94 -21.47 8.75 8.24
C ALA A 94 -22.36 7.81 7.40
N GLN A 95 -22.51 8.09 6.10
CA GLN A 95 -23.25 7.22 5.18
C GLN A 95 -22.52 5.89 4.91
N VAL A 96 -21.19 5.91 4.77
CA VAL A 96 -20.36 4.69 4.63
C VAL A 96 -20.58 3.76 5.82
N ILE A 97 -20.53 4.28 7.05
CA ILE A 97 -20.67 3.42 8.23
C ILE A 97 -22.10 2.93 8.47
N ALA A 98 -23.10 3.76 8.14
CA ALA A 98 -24.50 3.32 8.14
C ALA A 98 -24.70 2.17 7.13
N LEU A 99 -24.14 2.32 5.92
CA LEU A 99 -24.17 1.27 4.91
C LEU A 99 -23.42 0.00 5.36
N PHE A 100 -22.30 0.13 6.06
CA PHE A 100 -21.59 -1.01 6.62
C PHE A 100 -22.42 -1.77 7.67
N ASN A 101 -23.11 -1.05 8.55
CA ASN A 101 -23.90 -1.64 9.64
C ASN A 101 -25.24 -2.23 9.17
N GLU A 102 -25.88 -1.70 8.13
CA GLU A 102 -27.22 -2.16 7.73
C GLU A 102 -27.29 -2.78 6.33
N PHE A 103 -26.28 -2.53 5.49
CA PHE A 103 -26.22 -2.87 4.07
C PHE A 103 -27.54 -2.71 3.31
N ASP A 104 -27.72 -1.54 2.72
CA ASP A 104 -28.86 -1.20 1.88
C ASP A 104 -28.40 -0.84 0.45
N LEU A 105 -28.96 -1.52 -0.55
CA LEU A 105 -28.55 -1.37 -1.95
C LEU A 105 -28.88 0.02 -2.51
N ASP A 106 -30.00 0.61 -2.09
CA ASP A 106 -30.43 1.93 -2.56
C ASP A 106 -29.52 3.03 -1.97
N ALA A 107 -29.18 2.92 -0.68
CA ALA A 107 -28.18 3.76 -0.02
C ALA A 107 -26.81 3.65 -0.71
N ALA A 108 -26.38 2.44 -1.07
CA ALA A 108 -25.14 2.24 -1.84
C ALA A 108 -25.20 2.92 -3.22
N ALA A 109 -26.31 2.79 -3.95
CA ALA A 109 -26.48 3.45 -5.25
C ALA A 109 -26.49 4.99 -5.16
N GLY A 110 -26.99 5.53 -4.04
CA GLY A 110 -26.90 6.94 -3.71
C GLY A 110 -25.46 7.42 -3.47
N LEU A 111 -24.68 6.61 -2.76
CA LEU A 111 -23.35 6.97 -2.27
C LEU A 111 -22.21 6.78 -3.30
N PHE A 112 -22.28 5.76 -4.14
CA PHE A 112 -21.20 5.41 -5.08
C PHE A 112 -21.49 5.84 -6.52
N GLU A 113 -20.45 6.25 -7.26
CA GLU A 113 -20.57 6.51 -8.70
C GLU A 113 -20.93 5.26 -9.48
N LYS A 114 -20.38 4.12 -9.05
CA LYS A 114 -20.65 2.80 -9.61
C LYS A 114 -21.01 1.86 -8.47
N PRO A 115 -22.20 1.23 -8.49
CA PRO A 115 -22.48 0.14 -7.56
C PRO A 115 -21.46 -0.96 -7.84
N SER A 116 -20.56 -1.22 -6.90
CA SER A 116 -19.54 -2.24 -7.12
C SER A 116 -20.15 -3.61 -6.82
N ILE A 117 -20.02 -4.51 -7.79
CA ILE A 117 -20.37 -5.92 -7.63
C ILE A 117 -19.40 -6.50 -6.60
N GLY A 118 -19.92 -7.08 -5.51
CA GLY A 118 -19.14 -7.70 -4.44
C GLY A 118 -18.98 -6.86 -3.17
N HIS A 119 -19.51 -5.63 -3.11
CA HIS A 119 -19.54 -4.88 -1.84
C HIS A 119 -20.29 -5.62 -0.73
N GLU A 120 -21.38 -6.31 -1.05
CA GLU A 120 -22.18 -7.03 -0.06
C GLU A 120 -21.37 -8.13 0.64
N GLU A 121 -20.77 -9.04 -0.13
CA GLU A 121 -19.97 -10.15 0.41
C GLU A 121 -18.81 -9.64 1.27
N TRP A 122 -18.15 -8.56 0.81
CA TRP A 122 -17.06 -7.96 1.54
C TRP A 122 -17.49 -7.26 2.84
N VAL A 123 -18.60 -6.51 2.80
CA VAL A 123 -19.19 -5.90 4.00
C VAL A 123 -19.61 -6.99 4.98
N GLN A 124 -20.27 -8.04 4.52
CA GLN A 124 -20.65 -9.18 5.35
C GLN A 124 -19.44 -9.87 5.97
N TRP A 125 -18.36 -10.09 5.20
CA TRP A 125 -17.13 -10.70 5.69
C TRP A 125 -16.46 -9.87 6.80
N LEU A 126 -16.40 -8.55 6.62
CA LEU A 126 -15.83 -7.63 7.60
C LEU A 126 -16.72 -7.54 8.85
N ARG A 127 -18.02 -7.31 8.68
CA ARG A 127 -18.98 -7.19 9.78
C ARG A 127 -19.03 -8.45 10.64
N ALA A 128 -18.94 -9.63 10.03
CA ALA A 128 -18.86 -10.90 10.78
C ALA A 128 -17.62 -11.00 11.69
N ARG A 129 -16.58 -10.18 11.48
CA ARG A 129 -15.34 -10.18 12.26
C ARG A 129 -15.23 -9.03 13.24
N VAL A 130 -15.62 -7.81 12.83
CA VAL A 130 -15.50 -6.62 13.68
C VAL A 130 -16.78 -6.27 14.42
N GLY A 131 -17.92 -6.86 14.05
CA GLY A 131 -19.23 -6.52 14.60
C GLY A 131 -19.78 -5.20 14.07
N GLU A 132 -20.70 -4.60 14.81
CA GLU A 132 -21.20 -3.26 14.51
C GLU A 132 -20.17 -2.19 14.89
N CYS A 133 -20.15 -1.10 14.12
CA CYS A 133 -19.20 0.00 14.31
C CYS A 133 -19.91 1.30 14.70
N GLY A 134 -19.25 2.09 15.56
CA GLY A 134 -19.73 3.39 16.02
C GLY A 134 -19.42 4.53 15.05
N ALA A 135 -19.45 5.76 15.57
CA ALA A 135 -19.08 6.94 14.80
C ALA A 135 -17.58 6.92 14.43
N GLY A 136 -17.25 7.45 13.25
CA GLY A 136 -15.88 7.48 12.75
C GLY A 136 -15.10 8.71 13.20
N GLU A 137 -13.81 8.53 13.46
CA GLU A 137 -12.83 9.59 13.71
C GLU A 137 -11.94 9.79 12.47
N PRO A 138 -11.74 11.02 11.97
CA PRO A 138 -10.85 11.26 10.84
C PRO A 138 -9.40 11.01 11.25
N MET A 139 -8.68 10.19 10.49
CA MET A 139 -7.25 9.92 10.68
C MET A 139 -6.38 10.77 9.76
N LEU A 140 -6.82 10.94 8.51
CA LEU A 140 -6.08 11.64 7.48
C LEU A 140 -7.06 12.31 6.54
N VAL A 141 -6.89 13.61 6.32
CA VAL A 141 -7.58 14.39 5.31
C VAL A 141 -6.50 14.98 4.42
N LYS A 142 -6.55 14.66 3.13
CA LYS A 142 -5.63 15.20 2.13
C LYS A 142 -6.39 15.43 0.84
N ASP A 143 -6.58 16.70 0.50
CA ASP A 143 -7.36 17.12 -0.66
C ASP A 143 -8.76 16.47 -0.60
N GLU A 144 -9.15 15.78 -1.68
CA GLU A 144 -10.43 15.06 -1.76
C GLU A 144 -10.43 13.70 -1.05
N ALA A 145 -9.26 13.20 -0.63
CA ALA A 145 -9.13 11.89 -0.01
C ALA A 145 -9.20 11.99 1.52
N VAL A 146 -10.05 11.15 2.11
CA VAL A 146 -10.21 11.05 3.56
C VAL A 146 -10.10 9.61 4.03
N ARG A 147 -9.49 9.42 5.20
CA ARG A 147 -9.43 8.15 5.92
C ARG A 147 -10.03 8.32 7.30
N TYR A 148 -10.97 7.45 7.64
CA TYR A 148 -11.61 7.37 8.95
C TYR A 148 -11.24 6.06 9.64
N ARG A 149 -11.21 6.10 10.97
CA ARG A 149 -11.19 4.94 11.85
C ARG A 149 -12.52 4.87 12.59
N TYR A 150 -13.09 3.69 12.71
CA TYR A 150 -14.31 3.40 13.43
C TYR A 150 -14.00 2.35 14.49
N GLU A 151 -14.36 2.63 15.74
CA GLU A 151 -14.34 1.64 16.80
C GLU A 151 -15.55 0.70 16.62
N CYS A 152 -15.30 -0.61 16.67
CA CYS A 152 -16.32 -1.64 16.48
C CYS A 152 -16.32 -2.60 17.68
N GLU A 153 -17.32 -3.48 17.77
CA GLU A 153 -17.45 -4.42 18.89
C GLU A 153 -16.23 -5.34 19.09
N HIS A 154 -15.55 -5.71 17.99
CA HIS A 154 -14.46 -6.69 17.98
C HIS A 154 -13.19 -6.20 17.27
N GLY A 155 -12.90 -4.91 17.34
CA GLY A 155 -11.70 -4.33 16.75
C GLY A 155 -11.96 -2.95 16.18
N GLN A 156 -11.26 -2.64 15.08
CA GLN A 156 -11.42 -1.36 14.41
C GLN A 156 -11.64 -1.58 12.93
N LEU A 157 -12.50 -0.75 12.33
CA LEU A 157 -12.63 -0.64 10.89
C LEU A 157 -11.95 0.64 10.44
N GLU A 158 -11.17 0.58 9.37
CA GLU A 158 -10.73 1.77 8.67
C GLU A 158 -11.40 1.85 7.31
N ALA A 159 -11.84 3.04 6.93
CA ALA A 159 -12.34 3.34 5.60
C ALA A 159 -11.54 4.48 4.99
N GLN A 160 -11.13 4.31 3.73
CA GLN A 160 -10.52 5.35 2.94
C GLN A 160 -11.29 5.51 1.63
N PHE A 161 -11.68 6.74 1.32
CA PHE A 161 -12.36 7.08 0.08
C PHE A 161 -12.02 8.51 -0.33
N SER A 162 -12.43 8.89 -1.54
CA SER A 162 -12.45 10.28 -1.98
C SER A 162 -13.83 10.65 -2.48
N LEU A 163 -14.13 11.95 -2.54
CA LEU A 163 -15.32 12.43 -3.23
C LEU A 163 -14.97 12.88 -4.63
N SER A 164 -15.81 12.54 -5.59
CA SER A 164 -15.72 13.06 -6.94
C SER A 164 -16.17 14.51 -6.97
N PRO A 165 -15.35 15.45 -7.47
CA PRO A 165 -15.74 16.87 -7.53
C PRO A 165 -16.91 17.11 -8.49
N GLU A 166 -17.14 16.21 -9.46
CA GLU A 166 -18.22 16.33 -10.44
C GLU A 166 -19.56 15.83 -9.90
N THR A 167 -19.55 14.71 -9.17
CA THR A 167 -20.78 14.03 -8.75
C THR A 167 -21.06 14.12 -7.25
N GLY A 168 -20.06 14.49 -6.44
CA GLY A 168 -20.11 14.40 -4.98
C GLY A 168 -20.16 12.96 -4.45
N LYS A 169 -20.03 11.95 -5.31
CA LYS A 169 -20.13 10.53 -4.93
C LYS A 169 -18.75 9.91 -4.74
N ILE A 170 -18.73 8.73 -4.12
CA ILE A 170 -17.52 7.94 -3.92
C ILE A 170 -17.23 7.11 -5.18
N PRO A 171 -16.09 7.34 -5.89
CA PRO A 171 -15.70 6.52 -7.04
C PRO A 171 -15.13 5.16 -6.62
N GLY A 172 -14.57 5.06 -5.40
CA GLY A 172 -14.02 3.84 -4.85
C GLY A 172 -13.83 3.94 -3.34
N LEU A 173 -14.05 2.81 -2.66
CA LEU A 173 -13.92 2.68 -1.20
C LEU A 173 -12.94 1.55 -0.89
N LEU A 174 -11.98 1.85 -0.03
CA LEU A 174 -11.12 0.87 0.60
C LEU A 174 -11.55 0.74 2.06
N MET A 175 -11.87 -0.47 2.51
CA MET A 175 -12.06 -0.78 3.92
C MET A 175 -11.22 -1.96 4.35
N ALA A 176 -10.77 -1.91 5.58
CA ALA A 176 -10.04 -3.01 6.19
C ALA A 176 -10.14 -2.93 7.70
N ALA A 177 -9.97 -4.06 8.36
CA ALA A 177 -10.12 -4.22 9.79
C ALA A 177 -8.77 -4.36 10.49
N ARG A 178 -8.66 -3.83 11.70
CA ARG A 178 -7.55 -4.06 12.63
C ARG A 178 -8.00 -4.93 13.79
N GLY A 179 -7.07 -5.69 14.36
CA GLY A 179 -7.35 -6.58 15.50
C GLY A 179 -8.12 -7.84 15.12
N VAL A 180 -8.14 -8.21 13.83
CA VAL A 180 -8.78 -9.42 13.33
C VAL A 180 -7.78 -10.32 12.63
N GLU A 181 -8.09 -11.62 12.56
CA GLU A 181 -7.26 -12.58 11.85
C GLU A 181 -7.31 -12.41 10.33
N LEU A 182 -6.23 -12.81 9.66
CA LEU A 182 -6.16 -12.88 8.21
C LEU A 182 -7.23 -13.80 7.62
N ALA A 183 -7.79 -13.42 6.48
CA ALA A 183 -8.53 -14.34 5.62
C ALA A 183 -7.62 -15.51 5.21
N GLU A 184 -8.17 -16.74 5.15
CA GLU A 184 -7.39 -17.93 4.83
C GLU A 184 -6.56 -17.78 3.54
N PRO A 185 -7.12 -17.32 2.40
CA PRO A 185 -6.33 -17.18 1.18
C PRO A 185 -5.19 -16.17 1.31
N VAL A 186 -5.40 -15.12 2.12
CA VAL A 186 -4.39 -14.08 2.37
C VAL A 186 -3.26 -14.62 3.25
N ARG A 187 -3.59 -15.45 4.25
CA ARG A 187 -2.62 -16.13 5.11
C ARG A 187 -1.76 -17.10 4.28
N GLU A 188 -2.38 -17.97 3.49
CA GLU A 188 -1.68 -18.92 2.61
C GLU A 188 -0.76 -18.21 1.62
N ALA A 189 -1.20 -17.08 1.07
CA ALA A 189 -0.40 -16.27 0.18
C ALA A 189 0.81 -15.63 0.91
N ALA A 190 0.61 -15.10 2.12
CA ALA A 190 1.70 -14.56 2.94
C ALA A 190 2.74 -15.63 3.29
N GLU A 191 2.30 -16.82 3.72
CA GLU A 191 3.17 -17.97 3.98
C GLU A 191 3.90 -18.44 2.72
N THR A 192 3.25 -18.37 1.56
CA THR A 192 3.88 -18.67 0.26
C THR A 192 4.98 -17.68 -0.09
N VAL A 193 4.79 -16.39 0.17
CA VAL A 193 5.85 -15.38 0.02
C VAL A 193 7.02 -15.71 0.94
N MET A 194 6.76 -16.09 2.20
CA MET A 194 7.83 -16.45 3.13
C MET A 194 8.58 -17.71 2.72
N ARG A 195 7.89 -18.74 2.21
CA ARG A 195 8.57 -19.93 1.64
C ARG A 195 9.47 -19.58 0.48
N LEU A 196 9.03 -18.69 -0.43
CA LEU A 196 9.85 -18.23 -1.56
C LEU A 196 11.01 -17.34 -1.13
N TYR A 197 10.80 -16.55 -0.09
CA TYR A 197 11.84 -15.76 0.56
C TYR A 197 12.91 -16.69 1.12
N ASP A 198 12.51 -17.72 1.89
CA ASP A 198 13.37 -18.75 2.47
C ASP A 198 14.15 -19.52 1.42
N GLN A 199 13.41 -20.13 0.48
CA GLN A 199 13.93 -20.95 -0.58
C GLN A 199 13.18 -20.67 -1.89
N TRP A 200 13.91 -20.17 -2.87
CA TRP A 200 13.33 -19.88 -4.17
C TRP A 200 12.87 -21.15 -4.90
N ASP A 201 11.58 -21.23 -5.22
CA ASP A 201 10.96 -22.27 -6.05
C ASP A 201 10.21 -21.62 -7.24
N PRO A 202 10.74 -21.72 -8.48
CA PRO A 202 10.09 -21.19 -9.68
C PRO A 202 8.67 -21.72 -9.94
N ALA A 203 8.40 -22.98 -9.58
CA ALA A 203 7.08 -23.57 -9.80
C ALA A 203 6.06 -23.01 -8.81
N LEU A 204 6.44 -22.84 -7.55
CA LEU A 204 5.60 -22.18 -6.55
C LEU A 204 5.32 -20.72 -6.93
N PHE A 205 6.34 -19.99 -7.40
CA PHE A 205 6.16 -18.62 -7.88
C PHE A 205 5.10 -18.54 -9.00
N ARG A 206 5.25 -19.32 -10.07
CA ARG A 206 4.33 -19.27 -11.23
C ARG A 206 2.89 -19.61 -10.88
N ARG A 207 2.67 -20.54 -9.93
CA ARG A 207 1.32 -20.89 -9.45
C ARG A 207 0.69 -19.79 -8.58
N SER A 208 1.51 -19.06 -7.83
CA SER A 208 1.00 -18.21 -6.73
C SER A 208 0.97 -16.73 -7.08
N PHE A 209 1.78 -16.26 -8.02
CA PHE A 209 1.83 -14.85 -8.44
C PHE A 209 1.10 -14.67 -9.76
N SER A 210 0.35 -13.59 -9.90
CA SER A 210 -0.28 -13.20 -11.17
C SER A 210 0.76 -12.88 -12.27
N GLU A 211 0.31 -12.87 -13.53
CA GLU A 211 1.17 -12.62 -14.71
C GLU A 211 1.78 -11.22 -14.75
N LYS A 212 1.35 -10.31 -13.87
CA LYS A 212 1.92 -8.96 -13.75
C LYS A 212 3.32 -8.95 -13.17
N PHE A 213 3.73 -10.02 -12.50
CA PHE A 213 5.04 -10.12 -11.89
C PHE A 213 6.04 -10.82 -12.83
N GLU A 214 7.21 -10.20 -12.95
CA GLU A 214 8.35 -10.84 -13.59
C GLU A 214 9.13 -11.65 -12.55
N GLU A 215 9.30 -12.95 -12.81
CA GLU A 215 9.92 -13.93 -11.91
C GLU A 215 11.26 -13.44 -11.33
N GLU A 216 12.19 -13.03 -12.20
CA GLU A 216 13.53 -12.60 -11.81
C GLU A 216 13.54 -11.25 -11.07
N LYS A 217 12.52 -10.40 -11.26
CA LYS A 217 12.39 -9.15 -10.48
C LYS A 217 11.97 -9.48 -9.04
N ILE A 218 11.00 -10.37 -8.85
CA ILE A 218 10.57 -10.77 -7.51
C ILE A 218 11.66 -11.54 -6.77
N ARG A 219 12.37 -12.45 -7.45
CA ARG A 219 13.51 -13.14 -6.85
C ARG A 219 14.55 -12.17 -6.30
N ARG A 220 14.99 -11.21 -7.12
CA ARG A 220 15.96 -10.19 -6.71
C ARG A 220 15.43 -9.29 -5.59
N PHE A 221 14.15 -8.93 -5.64
CA PHE A 221 13.50 -8.16 -4.59
C PHE A 221 13.56 -8.87 -3.23
N LEU A 222 13.21 -10.16 -3.16
CA LEU A 222 13.27 -10.92 -1.90
C LEU A 222 14.71 -11.09 -1.39
N LEU A 223 15.67 -11.34 -2.30
CA LEU A 223 17.10 -11.38 -1.96
C LEU A 223 17.61 -10.06 -1.39
N ASP A 224 17.18 -8.93 -1.97
CA ASP A 224 17.52 -7.59 -1.47
C ASP A 224 16.94 -7.33 -0.08
N VAL A 225 15.67 -7.72 0.16
CA VAL A 225 15.04 -7.64 1.48
C VAL A 225 15.83 -8.45 2.50
N ARG A 226 16.22 -9.69 2.20
CA ARG A 226 17.06 -10.51 3.09
C ARG A 226 18.42 -9.86 3.35
N SER A 227 19.10 -9.43 2.29
CA SER A 227 20.42 -8.78 2.39
C SER A 227 20.39 -7.52 3.26
N LYS A 228 19.29 -6.77 3.25
CA LYS A 228 19.13 -5.54 4.04
C LYS A 228 18.61 -5.76 5.46
N HIS A 229 17.71 -6.71 5.68
CA HIS A 229 16.97 -6.83 6.94
C HIS A 229 17.28 -8.08 7.76
N GLY A 230 18.03 -9.02 7.18
CA GLY A 230 18.29 -10.33 7.78
C GLY A 230 17.10 -11.25 7.55
N ASP A 231 17.09 -12.41 8.19
CA ASP A 231 15.97 -13.34 8.12
C ASP A 231 14.71 -12.69 8.72
N CYS A 232 13.56 -12.95 8.09
CA CYS A 232 12.27 -12.37 8.46
C CYS A 232 11.26 -13.47 8.75
N SER A 233 10.32 -13.21 9.66
CA SER A 233 9.17 -14.06 9.94
C SER A 233 7.87 -13.25 9.91
N LEU A 234 6.72 -13.91 9.69
CA LEU A 234 5.41 -13.27 9.79
C LEU A 234 5.14 -12.91 11.25
N GLY A 235 4.76 -11.66 11.49
CA GLY A 235 4.21 -11.19 12.75
C GLY A 235 2.70 -10.94 12.64
N GLU A 236 2.20 -10.08 13.51
CA GLU A 236 0.78 -9.74 13.58
C GLU A 236 0.28 -8.98 12.34
N PRO A 237 -0.98 -9.20 11.92
CA PRO A 237 -1.62 -8.37 10.90
C PRO A 237 -1.85 -6.94 11.44
N ASP A 238 -1.47 -5.94 10.64
CA ASP A 238 -1.74 -4.53 10.91
C ASP A 238 -3.17 -4.16 10.48
N LEU A 239 -3.53 -4.53 9.25
CA LEU A 239 -4.77 -4.14 8.60
C LEU A 239 -5.20 -5.21 7.59
N VAL A 240 -6.44 -5.71 7.67
CA VAL A 240 -6.91 -6.91 6.97
C VAL A 240 -8.17 -6.64 6.15
N SER A 241 -8.20 -7.09 4.91
CA SER A 241 -9.41 -7.17 4.09
C SER A 241 -9.63 -8.61 3.62
N VAL A 242 -10.76 -8.86 2.95
CA VAL A 242 -11.10 -10.19 2.44
C VAL A 242 -10.06 -10.75 1.46
N ARG A 243 -9.35 -9.89 0.72
CA ARG A 243 -8.35 -10.30 -0.30
C ARG A 243 -6.98 -9.65 -0.13
N GLY A 244 -6.71 -9.03 1.01
CA GLY A 244 -5.42 -8.40 1.21
C GLY A 244 -5.14 -8.10 2.66
N ALA A 245 -3.89 -7.80 2.94
CA ALA A 245 -3.48 -7.38 4.26
C ALA A 245 -2.20 -6.55 4.22
N PHE A 246 -2.03 -5.78 5.30
CA PHE A 246 -0.75 -5.31 5.78
C PHE A 246 -0.35 -6.18 6.96
N ILE A 247 0.83 -6.80 6.90
CA ILE A 247 1.33 -7.75 7.89
C ILE A 247 2.70 -7.29 8.35
N HIS A 248 2.93 -7.21 9.66
CA HIS A 248 4.25 -6.93 10.18
C HIS A 248 5.20 -8.11 9.90
N LEU A 249 6.40 -7.82 9.41
CA LEU A 249 7.48 -8.78 9.32
C LEU A 249 8.48 -8.50 10.44
N GLN A 250 8.76 -9.51 11.26
CA GLN A 250 9.80 -9.46 12.28
C GLN A 250 11.10 -9.93 11.65
N CYS A 251 11.97 -8.99 11.26
CA CYS A 251 13.29 -9.30 10.72
C CYS A 251 14.38 -9.02 11.76
N GLU A 252 15.52 -9.72 11.64
CA GLU A 252 16.65 -9.61 12.58
C GLU A 252 17.13 -8.17 12.81
N ARG A 253 17.12 -7.34 11.77
CA ARG A 253 17.65 -5.95 11.82
C ARG A 253 16.58 -4.87 11.90
N SER A 254 15.30 -5.20 11.70
CA SER A 254 14.23 -4.20 11.64
C SER A 254 12.84 -4.84 11.54
N VAL A 255 11.81 -4.11 11.94
CA VAL A 255 10.43 -4.44 11.58
C VAL A 255 10.12 -3.91 10.18
N ARG A 256 9.45 -4.70 9.33
CA ARG A 256 8.93 -4.27 8.03
C ARG A 256 7.42 -4.47 7.97
N LEU A 257 6.79 -3.86 6.97
CA LEU A 257 5.37 -4.05 6.69
C LEU A 257 5.23 -4.65 5.29
N MET A 258 4.73 -5.87 5.22
CA MET A 258 4.37 -6.55 3.99
C MET A 258 2.95 -6.18 3.60
N LYS A 259 2.76 -5.65 2.40
CA LYS A 259 1.46 -5.50 1.76
C LYS A 259 1.26 -6.65 0.79
N ILE A 260 0.14 -7.36 0.92
CA ILE A 260 -0.27 -8.40 -0.02
C ILE A 260 -1.72 -8.14 -0.46
N GLU A 261 -2.00 -8.27 -1.76
CA GLU A 261 -3.37 -8.31 -2.29
C GLU A 261 -3.49 -9.41 -3.34
N LEU A 262 -4.64 -10.06 -3.38
CA LEU A 262 -4.94 -11.17 -4.27
C LEU A 262 -5.84 -10.72 -5.45
N MET A 263 -5.73 -11.43 -6.57
CA MET A 263 -6.67 -11.35 -7.70
C MET A 263 -8.06 -11.80 -7.25
N GLN A 264 -9.13 -11.35 -7.91
CA GLN A 264 -10.50 -11.71 -7.52
C GLN A 264 -10.88 -13.14 -7.94
N GLU A 265 -10.28 -13.60 -9.03
CA GLU A 265 -10.74 -14.78 -9.77
C GLU A 265 -10.10 -16.07 -9.26
N ASP A 266 -8.83 -16.04 -8.85
CA ASP A 266 -8.02 -17.25 -8.61
C ASP A 266 -7.06 -17.15 -7.41
N ASP A 267 -7.23 -16.13 -6.56
CA ASP A 267 -6.41 -15.90 -5.36
C ASP A 267 -4.89 -15.74 -5.60
N ARG A 268 -4.45 -15.58 -6.85
CA ARG A 268 -3.03 -15.29 -7.12
C ARG A 268 -2.65 -13.92 -6.59
N ILE A 269 -1.42 -13.79 -6.11
CA ILE A 269 -0.85 -12.54 -5.62
C ILE A 269 -0.81 -11.52 -6.76
N LYS A 270 -1.56 -10.43 -6.58
CA LYS A 270 -1.67 -9.28 -7.49
C LYS A 270 -0.75 -8.15 -7.07
N ILE A 271 -0.60 -7.94 -5.76
CA ILE A 271 0.29 -6.92 -5.19
C ILE A 271 1.14 -7.58 -4.10
N LEU A 272 2.44 -7.32 -4.14
CA LEU A 272 3.39 -7.61 -3.09
C LEU A 272 4.31 -6.40 -2.92
N SER A 273 4.43 -5.88 -1.71
CA SER A 273 5.48 -4.93 -1.36
C SER A 273 5.91 -5.10 0.09
N ILE A 274 7.17 -4.76 0.38
CA ILE A 274 7.74 -4.77 1.73
C ILE A 274 8.37 -3.41 1.94
N ARG A 275 7.94 -2.68 2.97
CA ARG A 275 8.37 -1.29 3.25
C ARG A 275 8.54 -1.06 4.75
N ASP A 276 9.01 0.12 5.13
CA ASP A 276 8.98 0.55 6.53
C ASP A 276 7.53 0.63 7.03
N PRO A 277 7.26 0.22 8.28
CA PRO A 277 5.96 0.47 8.91
C PRO A 277 5.73 1.98 8.97
N ARG A 278 4.46 2.40 8.82
CA ARG A 278 4.12 3.81 9.03
C ARG A 278 4.34 4.13 10.52
N PRO A 279 4.90 5.30 10.86
CA PRO A 279 4.84 5.76 12.24
C PRO A 279 3.37 5.89 12.64
N ASN A 280 3.03 5.33 13.81
CA ASN A 280 1.70 5.47 14.41
C ASN A 280 1.46 6.91 14.89
#